data_AF-A0A9P6LWW6-F1
#
_entry.id   AF-A0A9P6LWW6-F1
#
_cell.length_a   1.000
_cell.length_b   1.000
_cell.length_c   1.000
_cell.angle_alpha   90.00
_cell.angle_beta   90.00
_cell.angle_gamma   90.00
#
_symmetry.space_group_name_H-M   'P 1'
#
loop_
_entity.id
_entity.type
_entity.pdbx_description
1 polymer ?
#
loop_
_entity_poly.entity_id
_entity_poly.type
_entity_poly.pdbx_seq_one_letter_code
_entity_poly.pdbx_strand_id
1 'polypeptide(L)'
;MLHTLTRRTFATTVSKPSAFAGLRFKHTLPSLPYAYNALEPFISKEIMEVHHAKHHQTYVNNLNAAEEKLGSAFQVNDISDAIATQSAIKFNGG
;
A
#
# COMPACT_ATOMS: atom_id res chain seq x y z
N MET A 1 61.10 17.50 4.51
CA MET A 1 60.48 16.15 4.63
C MET A 1 59.98 16.01 6.07
N LEU A 2 58.73 15.75 6.46
CA LEU A 2 57.49 15.30 5.82
C LEU A 2 56.32 15.71 6.79
N HIS A 3 55.29 16.36 6.24
CA HIS A 3 53.84 16.36 6.57
C HIS A 3 53.29 16.51 8.00
N THR A 4 52.59 17.63 8.21
CA THR A 4 51.49 17.81 9.17
C THR A 4 50.23 17.08 8.68
N LEU A 5 49.73 16.11 9.44
CA LEU A 5 48.43 15.46 9.19
C LEU A 5 47.33 16.14 10.03
N THR A 6 46.60 17.07 9.42
CA THR A 6 45.41 17.68 10.01
C THR A 6 44.25 16.69 9.91
N ARG A 7 43.80 16.18 11.06
CA ARG A 7 42.67 15.24 11.17
C ARG A 7 41.36 15.96 10.82
N ARG A 8 40.85 15.73 9.62
CA ARG A 8 39.56 16.24 9.14
C ARG A 8 38.42 15.41 9.72
N THR A 9 37.77 15.89 10.78
CA THR A 9 36.51 15.35 11.27
C THR A 9 35.39 15.74 10.31
N PHE A 10 34.81 14.77 9.60
CA PHE A 10 33.57 14.98 8.86
C PHE A 10 32.40 14.90 9.82
N ALA A 11 31.76 16.04 10.09
CA ALA A 11 30.45 16.08 10.71
C ALA A 11 29.40 15.85 9.62
N THR A 12 28.84 14.65 9.54
CA THR A 12 27.63 14.38 8.76
C THR A 12 26.43 14.77 9.60
N THR A 13 25.84 15.93 9.27
CA THR A 13 24.50 16.32 9.72
C THR A 13 23.49 15.25 9.29
N VAL A 14 22.90 14.55 10.25
CA VAL A 14 21.73 13.69 10.02
C VAL A 14 20.57 14.62 9.63
N SER A 15 20.21 14.59 8.35
CA SER A 15 18.99 15.24 7.84
C SER A 15 17.78 14.60 8.53
N LYS A 16 17.02 15.42 9.26
CA LYS A 16 15.77 15.03 9.91
C LYS A 16 14.77 14.60 8.83
N PRO A 17 14.13 13.42 8.92
CA PRO A 17 13.14 13.03 7.92
C PRO A 17 12.01 14.06 7.91
N SER A 18 11.67 14.54 6.72
CA SER A 18 10.53 15.42 6.49
C SER A 18 9.26 14.75 7.02
N ALA A 19 8.52 15.43 7.90
CA ALA A 19 7.33 14.92 8.58
C ALA A 19 6.11 14.72 7.66
N PHE A 20 6.29 14.71 6.34
CA PHE A 20 5.27 14.43 5.34
C PHE A 20 5.41 13.03 4.70
N ALA A 21 6.10 12.11 5.36
CA ALA A 21 6.12 10.71 4.95
C ALA A 21 4.80 10.01 5.33
N GLY A 22 3.85 9.97 4.40
CA GLY A 22 2.98 8.80 4.22
C GLY A 22 1.75 8.65 5.12
N LEU A 23 0.83 9.64 5.15
CA LEU A 23 -0.56 9.33 5.50
C LEU A 23 -1.18 8.49 4.37
N ARG A 24 -1.23 7.18 4.56
CA ARG A 24 -2.04 6.26 3.76
C ARG A 24 -3.36 6.05 4.49
N PHE A 25 -4.45 6.48 3.88
CA PHE A 25 -5.79 6.16 4.37
C PHE A 25 -6.20 4.77 3.92
N LYS A 26 -7.02 4.07 4.71
CA LYS A 26 -7.58 2.77 4.31
C LYS A 26 -8.38 2.93 3.02
N HIS A 27 -8.21 1.98 2.12
CA HIS A 27 -8.98 1.88 0.89
C HIS A 27 -10.46 1.60 1.20
N THR A 28 -11.34 2.14 0.37
CA THR A 28 -12.79 2.00 0.50
C THR A 28 -13.39 1.55 -0.83
N LEU A 29 -14.46 0.75 -0.78
CA LEU A 29 -15.20 0.37 -1.99
C LEU A 29 -15.85 1.62 -2.60
N PRO A 30 -15.50 2.02 -3.84
CA PRO A 30 -16.11 3.18 -4.48
C PRO A 30 -17.57 2.89 -4.82
N SER A 31 -18.48 3.82 -4.53
CA SER A 31 -19.87 3.70 -4.97
C SER A 31 -19.98 3.73 -6.49
N LEU A 32 -20.84 2.89 -7.06
CA LEU A 32 -21.17 2.96 -8.48
C LEU A 32 -21.90 4.27 -8.81
N PRO A 33 -21.59 4.94 -9.94
CA PRO A 33 -22.29 6.15 -10.38
C PRO A 33 -23.63 5.84 -11.06
N TYR A 34 -24.05 4.59 -11.08
CA TYR A 34 -25.28 4.10 -11.73
C TYR A 34 -25.86 2.90 -10.96
N ALA A 35 -27.13 2.59 -11.24
CA ALA A 35 -27.80 1.42 -10.66
C ALA A 35 -27.24 0.10 -11.21
N TYR A 36 -27.35 -0.99 -10.44
CA TYR A 36 -26.79 -2.29 -10.82
C TYR A 36 -27.30 -2.87 -12.15
N ASN A 37 -28.51 -2.51 -12.59
CA ASN A 37 -29.11 -2.96 -13.84
C ASN A 37 -28.89 -1.98 -15.02
N ALA A 38 -28.13 -0.90 -14.83
CA ALA A 38 -27.96 0.13 -15.86
C ALA A 38 -27.24 -0.36 -17.13
N LEU A 39 -26.59 -1.53 -17.09
CA LEU A 39 -25.79 -2.10 -18.17
C LEU A 39 -26.50 -3.26 -18.89
N GLU A 40 -27.76 -3.53 -18.56
CA GLU A 40 -28.57 -4.54 -19.25
C GLU A 40 -28.92 -4.09 -20.68
N PRO A 41 -29.04 -5.03 -21.64
CA PRO A 41 -28.94 -6.50 -21.50
C PRO A 41 -27.51 -7.04 -21.61
N PHE A 42 -26.50 -6.18 -21.75
CA PHE A 42 -25.12 -6.61 -22.03
C PHE A 42 -24.41 -7.18 -20.81
N ILE A 43 -24.70 -6.63 -19.62
CA ILE A 43 -24.22 -7.14 -18.33
C ILE A 43 -25.43 -7.23 -17.40
N SER A 44 -25.66 -8.42 -16.84
CA SER A 44 -26.80 -8.63 -15.95
C SER A 44 -26.63 -7.91 -14.61
N LYS A 45 -27.76 -7.48 -14.03
CA LYS A 45 -27.80 -6.92 -12.68
C LYS A 45 -27.11 -7.81 -11.64
N GLU A 46 -27.37 -9.12 -11.69
CA GLU A 46 -26.81 -10.11 -10.75
C GLU A 46 -25.28 -10.13 -10.78
N ILE A 47 -24.69 -10.10 -11.99
CA ILE A 47 -23.22 -10.02 -12.13
C ILE A 47 -22.70 -8.75 -11.49
N MET A 48 -23.34 -7.60 -11.72
CA MET A 48 -22.89 -6.33 -11.15
C MET A 48 -22.99 -6.30 -9.62
N GLU A 49 -24.05 -6.86 -9.04
CA GLU A 49 -24.20 -7.00 -7.59
C GLU A 49 -23.10 -7.88 -6.98
N VAL A 50 -22.86 -9.06 -7.57
CA VAL A 50 -21.82 -9.98 -7.07
C VAL A 50 -20.42 -9.40 -7.30
N HIS A 51 -20.16 -8.81 -8.46
CA HIS A 51 -18.86 -8.25 -8.80
C HIS A 51 -18.47 -7.08 -7.89
N HIS A 52 -19.36 -6.11 -7.72
CA HIS A 52 -19.10 -4.94 -6.91
C HIS A 52 -19.13 -5.24 -5.40
N ALA A 53 -20.25 -5.79 -4.90
CA ALA A 53 -20.45 -5.93 -3.45
C ALA A 53 -19.69 -7.12 -2.84
N LYS A 54 -19.26 -8.12 -3.63
CA LYS A 54 -18.48 -9.26 -3.13
C LYS A 54 -17.03 -9.22 -3.62
N HIS A 55 -16.80 -9.31 -4.94
CA HIS A 55 -15.43 -9.44 -5.45
C HIS A 55 -14.58 -8.19 -5.20
N HIS A 56 -15.05 -7.01 -5.61
CA HIS A 56 -14.30 -5.77 -5.39
C HIS A 56 -14.17 -5.45 -3.89
N GLN A 57 -15.24 -5.62 -3.12
CA GLN A 57 -15.19 -5.45 -1.65
C GLN A 57 -14.13 -6.36 -1.00
N THR A 58 -13.97 -7.59 -1.48
CA THR A 58 -12.96 -8.53 -0.99
C THR A 58 -11.55 -8.03 -1.27
N TYR A 59 -11.28 -7.54 -2.48
CA TYR A 59 -9.98 -6.95 -2.82
C TYR A 59 -9.65 -5.74 -1.95
N VAL A 60 -10.60 -4.83 -1.73
CA VAL A 60 -10.43 -3.68 -0.85
C VAL A 60 -10.06 -4.13 0.58
N ASN A 61 -10.79 -5.10 1.13
CA ASN A 61 -10.54 -5.60 2.48
C ASN A 61 -9.16 -6.25 2.61
N ASN A 62 -8.80 -7.10 1.64
CA ASN A 62 -7.54 -7.83 1.65
C ASN A 62 -6.34 -6.93 1.39
N LEU A 63 -6.49 -5.90 0.55
CA LEU A 63 -5.46 -4.89 0.32
C LEU A 63 -5.15 -4.13 1.62
N ASN A 64 -6.18 -3.65 2.32
CA ASN A 64 -6.02 -3.00 3.62
C ASN A 64 -5.29 -3.90 4.62
N ALA A 65 -5.67 -5.17 4.72
CA ALA A 65 -5.01 -6.12 5.61
C ALA A 65 -3.54 -6.37 5.23
N ALA A 66 -3.23 -6.44 3.93
CA ALA A 66 -1.87 -6.61 3.44
C ALA A 66 -1.00 -5.36 3.73
N GLU A 67 -1.54 -4.15 3.56
CA GLU A 67 -0.83 -2.91 3.89
C GLU A 67 -0.58 -2.77 5.40
N GLU A 68 -1.53 -3.16 6.24
CA GLU A 68 -1.34 -3.22 7.71
C GLU A 68 -0.21 -4.19 8.09
N LYS A 69 -0.20 -5.39 7.47
CA LYS A 69 0.87 -6.38 7.69
C LYS A 69 2.23 -5.84 7.25
N LEU A 70 2.30 -5.21 6.07
CA LEU A 70 3.52 -4.59 5.57
C LEU A 70 4.03 -3.49 6.50
N GLY A 71 3.13 -2.62 6.99
CA GLY A 71 3.48 -1.59 7.96
C GLY A 71 4.05 -2.17 9.24
N SER A 72 3.45 -3.25 9.75
CA SER A 72 3.91 -3.96 10.95
C SER A 72 5.30 -4.59 10.74
N ALA A 73 5.53 -5.21 9.58
CA ALA A 73 6.83 -5.80 9.23
C ALA A 73 7.95 -4.75 9.21
N PHE A 74 7.70 -3.56 8.66
CA PHE A 74 8.68 -2.47 8.68
C PHE A 74 8.94 -1.89 10.07
N GLN A 75 7.95 -1.86 10.97
CA GLN A 75 8.16 -1.39 12.34
C GLN A 75 9.14 -2.27 13.12
N VAL A 76 9.18 -3.56 12.82
CA VAL A 76 10.09 -4.53 13.47
C VAL A 76 11.31 -4.89 12.62
N ASN A 77 11.51 -4.23 11.48
CA ASN A 77 12.56 -4.52 10.49
C ASN A 77 12.56 -5.98 9.98
N ASP A 78 11.38 -6.62 9.89
CA ASP A 78 11.25 -7.95 9.30
C ASP A 78 11.12 -7.86 7.78
N ILE A 79 12.25 -7.99 7.10
CA ILE A 79 12.33 -7.92 5.64
C ILE A 79 11.75 -9.19 4.98
N SER A 80 11.76 -10.33 5.68
CA SER A 80 11.21 -11.57 5.13
C SER A 80 9.69 -11.47 5.01
N ASP A 81 9.04 -10.99 6.06
CA ASP A 81 7.59 -10.75 6.06
C ASP A 81 7.18 -9.62 5.12
N ALA A 82 8.00 -8.58 4.99
CA ALA A 82 7.78 -7.51 4.03
C ALA A 82 7.78 -8.06 2.58
N ILE A 83 8.74 -8.94 2.23
CA ILE A 83 8.80 -9.60 0.92
C ILE A 83 7.61 -10.54 0.72
N ALA A 84 7.28 -11.36 1.72
CA ALA A 84 6.17 -12.31 1.64
C ALA A 84 4.82 -11.60 1.38
N THR A 85 4.65 -10.39 1.92
CA THR A 85 3.42 -9.60 1.79
C THR A 85 3.24 -8.96 0.40
N GLN A 86 4.30 -8.86 -0.42
CA GLN A 86 4.25 -8.21 -1.73
C GLN A 86 3.26 -8.87 -2.70
N SER A 87 3.13 -10.20 -2.67
CA SER A 87 2.20 -10.93 -3.53
C SER A 87 0.75 -10.55 -3.24
N ALA A 88 0.40 -10.42 -1.96
CA ALA A 88 -0.93 -10.00 -1.52
C ALA A 88 -1.24 -8.55 -1.91
N ILE A 89 -0.27 -7.64 -1.80
CA ILE A 89 -0.44 -6.25 -2.24
C ILE A 89 -0.68 -6.20 -3.75
N LYS A 90 0.17 -6.88 -4.54
CA LYS A 90 0.05 -6.92 -6.00
C LYS A 90 -1.28 -7.53 -6.46
N PHE A 91 -1.74 -8.58 -5.80
CA PHE A 91 -2.97 -9.27 -6.19
C PHE A 91 -4.22 -8.45 -5.86
N ASN A 92 -4.29 -7.87 -4.66
CA ASN A 92 -5.49 -7.17 -4.20
C ASN A 92 -5.53 -5.69 -4.63
N GLY A 93 -4.39 -5.08 -4.95
CA GLY A 93 -4.29 -3.69 -5.42
C GLY A 93 -3.98 -3.52 -6.91
N GLY A 94 -3.96 -4.63 -7.67
CA GLY A 94 -3.65 -4.63 -9.11
C GLY A 94 -4.64 -3.88 -9.98
#